data_AF-G8BC71-F1
#
_entry.id   AF-G8BC71-F1
#
_cell.length_a   1.000
_cell.length_b   1.000
_cell.length_c   1.000
_cell.angle_alpha   90.00
_cell.angle_beta   90.00
_cell.angle_gamma   90.00
#
_symmetry.space_group_name_H-M   'P 1'
#
loop_
_entity.id
_entity.type
_entity.pdbx_description
1 polymer ?
#
loop_
_entity_poly.entity_id
_entity_poly.type
_entity_poly.pdbx_seq_one_letter_code
_entity_poly.pdbx_strand_id
1 'polypeptide(L)'
;MSEDLDRILSIEESSLNRNREIDRILACNEQDFFAITEINPLTTTFDVIPSLITKIYRKKSLLIHPDKTDHPRASEAFDRLKKAQKVLATTDESEQDFKEKQRLMSIYAAFHSNEVPLSFNDPINVAIRSKVNEVVENELAHSELERLAKVSEETRKSEIQKHLREEVELKRKMESEWEKTRDTRVQNWRKYSNKIEKKGKKKKQKPKVLA
;
A
#
# COMPACT_ATOMS: atom_id res chain seq x y z
N MET A 1 -50.70 -4.18 25.93
CA MET A 1 -50.29 -2.76 26.05
C MET A 1 -48.98 -2.61 26.82
N SER A 2 -48.83 -3.05 28.08
CA SER A 2 -47.53 -3.03 28.77
C SER A 2 -46.54 -4.07 28.22
N GLU A 3 -46.98 -5.32 28.05
CA GLU A 3 -46.12 -6.42 27.54
C GLU A 3 -45.63 -6.20 26.10
N ASP A 4 -46.46 -5.59 25.26
CA ASP A 4 -46.08 -5.25 23.88
C ASP A 4 -45.01 -4.15 23.85
N LEU A 5 -45.10 -3.18 24.77
CA LEU A 5 -44.13 -2.11 24.90
C LEU A 5 -42.78 -2.65 25.40
N ASP A 6 -42.80 -3.52 26.42
CA ASP A 6 -41.60 -4.16 26.95
C ASP A 6 -40.90 -5.03 25.90
N ARG A 7 -41.68 -5.72 25.06
CA ARG A 7 -41.14 -6.50 23.94
C ARG A 7 -40.48 -5.62 22.89
N ILE A 8 -41.11 -4.51 22.51
CA ILE A 8 -40.54 -3.55 21.55
C ILE A 8 -39.25 -2.94 22.11
N LEU A 9 -39.25 -2.53 23.38
CA LEU A 9 -38.07 -1.98 24.06
C LEU A 9 -36.92 -2.98 24.10
N SER A 10 -37.19 -4.26 24.38
CA SER A 10 -36.16 -5.31 24.38
C SER A 10 -35.54 -5.56 23.01
N ILE A 11 -36.34 -5.50 21.94
CA ILE A 11 -35.87 -5.64 20.56
C ILE A 11 -34.98 -4.43 20.19
N GLU A 12 -35.42 -3.22 20.54
CA GLU A 12 -34.68 -2.00 20.27
C GLU A 12 -33.36 -1.97 21.05
N GLU A 13 -33.37 -2.30 22.34
CA GLU A 13 -32.16 -2.42 23.17
C GLU A 13 -31.17 -3.42 22.55
N SER A 14 -31.67 -4.55 22.08
CA SER A 14 -30.85 -5.55 21.39
C SER A 14 -30.27 -5.04 20.06
N SER A 15 -31.00 -4.17 19.35
CA SER A 15 -30.54 -3.50 18.13
C SER A 15 -29.44 -2.48 18.42
N LEU A 16 -29.67 -1.63 19.42
CA LEU A 16 -28.71 -0.62 19.87
C LEU A 16 -27.40 -1.26 20.35
N ASN A 17 -27.48 -2.37 21.09
CA ASN A 17 -26.29 -3.10 21.53
C ASN A 17 -25.49 -3.70 20.37
N ARG A 18 -26.16 -4.18 19.31
CA ARG A 18 -25.50 -4.67 18.10
C ARG A 18 -24.80 -3.55 17.35
N ASN A 19 -25.49 -2.43 17.14
CA ASN A 19 -24.92 -1.26 16.44
C ASN A 19 -23.75 -0.67 17.22
N ARG A 20 -23.89 -0.54 18.54
CA ARG A 20 -22.80 -0.06 19.42
C ARG A 20 -21.55 -0.93 19.33
N GLU A 21 -21.71 -2.25 19.25
CA GLU A 21 -20.59 -3.18 19.09
C GLU A 21 -19.90 -2.99 17.73
N ILE A 22 -20.68 -2.81 16.66
CA ILE A 22 -20.18 -2.54 15.31
C ILE A 22 -19.39 -1.24 15.28
N ASP A 23 -19.95 -0.15 15.82
CA ASP A 23 -19.29 1.14 15.90
C ASP A 23 -17.99 1.09 16.70
N ARG A 24 -17.97 0.32 17.80
CA ARG A 24 -16.73 0.10 18.56
C ARG A 24 -15.66 -0.58 17.71
N ILE A 25 -16.01 -1.67 17.00
CA ILE A 25 -15.06 -2.39 16.14
C ILE A 25 -14.53 -1.50 15.01
N LEU A 26 -15.39 -0.66 14.44
CA LEU A 26 -15.01 0.28 13.39
C LEU A 26 -14.13 1.43 13.90
N ALA A 27 -14.33 1.85 15.15
CA ALA A 27 -13.50 2.86 15.82
C ALA A 27 -12.11 2.32 16.22
N CYS A 28 -11.96 1.01 16.41
CA CYS A 28 -10.66 0.39 16.63
C CYS A 28 -9.82 0.40 15.34
N ASN A 29 -8.49 0.47 15.49
CA ASN A 29 -7.56 0.36 14.38
C ASN A 29 -7.61 -1.03 13.75
N GLU A 30 -7.56 -1.08 12.43
CA GLU A 30 -7.64 -2.30 11.62
C GLU A 30 -6.50 -3.29 11.86
N GLN A 31 -5.37 -2.81 12.36
CA GLN A 31 -4.19 -3.61 12.68
C GLN A 31 -4.09 -3.96 14.16
N ASP A 32 -4.90 -3.37 15.04
CA ASP A 32 -4.94 -3.75 16.46
C ASP A 32 -5.99 -4.85 16.70
N PHE A 33 -5.59 -6.10 16.47
CA PHE A 33 -6.46 -7.26 16.63
C PHE A 33 -6.88 -7.51 18.09
N PHE A 34 -6.07 -7.09 19.06
CA PHE A 34 -6.38 -7.23 20.49
C PHE A 34 -7.49 -6.27 20.91
N ALA A 35 -7.42 -5.01 20.45
CA ALA A 35 -8.48 -4.03 20.68
C ALA A 35 -9.82 -4.46 20.05
N ILE A 36 -9.81 -4.97 18.82
CA ILE A 36 -11.02 -5.44 18.12
C ILE A 36 -11.73 -6.57 18.88
N THR A 37 -10.94 -7.48 19.45
CA THR A 37 -11.45 -8.73 20.06
C THR A 37 -11.69 -8.60 21.57
N GLU A 38 -11.31 -7.48 22.17
CA GLU A 38 -11.33 -7.23 23.61
C GLU A 38 -10.48 -8.20 24.43
N ILE A 39 -9.42 -8.75 23.85
CA ILE A 39 -8.45 -9.57 24.57
C ILE A 39 -7.33 -8.66 25.07
N ASN A 40 -7.03 -8.73 26.37
CA ASN A 40 -5.86 -8.04 26.91
C ASN A 40 -4.61 -8.93 26.77
N PRO A 41 -3.63 -8.56 25.94
CA PRO A 41 -2.39 -9.34 25.77
C PRO A 41 -1.49 -9.30 27.01
N LEU A 42 -1.65 -8.33 27.91
CA LEU A 42 -0.86 -8.24 29.14
C LEU A 42 -1.31 -9.24 30.22
N THR A 43 -2.55 -9.69 30.16
CA THR A 43 -3.11 -10.67 31.12
C THR A 43 -3.28 -12.07 30.52
N THR A 44 -3.31 -12.17 29.19
CA THR A 44 -3.54 -13.44 28.49
C THR A 44 -2.23 -13.96 27.90
N THR A 45 -1.84 -15.18 28.27
CA THR A 45 -0.62 -15.81 27.74
C THR A 45 -0.79 -16.27 26.29
N PHE A 46 0.33 -16.36 25.56
CA PHE A 46 0.34 -16.66 24.12
C PHE A 46 -0.39 -17.95 23.74
N ASP A 47 -0.29 -18.98 24.59
CA ASP A 47 -0.88 -20.31 24.40
C ASP A 47 -2.39 -20.33 24.62
N VAL A 48 -2.91 -19.44 25.48
CA VAL A 48 -4.35 -19.37 25.80
C VAL A 48 -5.11 -18.61 24.72
N ILE A 49 -4.47 -17.63 24.06
CA ILE A 49 -5.08 -16.74 23.06
C ILE A 49 -5.88 -17.50 21.99
N PRO A 50 -5.35 -18.54 21.30
CA PRO A 50 -6.08 -19.23 20.23
C PRO A 50 -7.42 -19.85 20.68
N SER A 51 -7.44 -20.39 21.90
CA SER A 51 -8.65 -20.99 22.48
C SER A 51 -9.68 -19.93 22.88
N LEU A 52 -9.21 -18.79 23.41
CA LEU A 52 -10.04 -17.68 23.86
C LEU A 52 -10.67 -16.94 22.67
N ILE A 53 -9.87 -16.63 21.65
CA ILE A 53 -10.35 -15.92 20.46
C ILE A 53 -11.43 -16.71 19.72
N THR A 54 -11.30 -18.04 19.66
CA THR A 54 -12.31 -18.89 19.02
C THR A 54 -13.67 -18.78 19.72
N LYS A 55 -13.68 -18.70 21.05
CA LYS A 55 -14.91 -18.53 21.84
C LYS A 55 -15.50 -17.13 21.66
N ILE A 56 -14.66 -16.10 21.75
CA ILE A 56 -15.06 -14.70 21.58
C ILE A 56 -15.61 -14.46 20.17
N TYR A 57 -14.92 -14.96 19.14
CA TYR A 57 -15.32 -14.84 17.75
C TYR A 57 -16.70 -15.46 17.52
N ARG A 58 -16.97 -16.68 18.01
CA ARG A 58 -18.29 -17.31 17.89
C ARG A 58 -19.40 -16.46 18.50
N LYS A 59 -19.17 -15.85 19.66
CA LYS A 59 -20.14 -14.98 20.32
C LYS A 59 -20.33 -13.66 19.56
N LYS A 60 -19.24 -12.97 19.21
CA LYS A 60 -19.29 -11.64 18.58
C LYS A 60 -19.77 -11.72 17.13
N SER A 61 -19.31 -12.69 16.33
CA SER A 61 -19.74 -12.88 14.94
C SER A 61 -21.24 -13.10 14.81
N LEU A 62 -21.87 -13.81 15.74
CA LEU A 62 -23.33 -13.99 15.79
C LEU A 62 -24.08 -12.71 16.19
N LEU A 63 -23.45 -11.85 17.00
CA LEU A 63 -24.01 -10.58 17.44
C LEU A 63 -23.98 -9.53 16.32
N ILE A 64 -22.86 -9.42 15.62
CA ILE A 64 -22.62 -8.40 14.56
C ILE A 64 -22.85 -8.92 13.14
N HIS A 65 -23.50 -10.07 12.99
CA HIS A 65 -23.69 -10.66 11.67
C HIS A 65 -24.50 -9.70 10.76
N PRO A 66 -24.04 -9.44 9.51
CA PRO A 66 -24.70 -8.46 8.64
C PRO A 66 -26.16 -8.79 8.33
N ASP A 67 -26.53 -10.08 8.27
CA ASP A 67 -27.93 -10.52 8.10
C ASP A 67 -28.85 -10.16 9.28
N LYS A 68 -28.29 -9.99 10.48
CA LYS A 68 -29.07 -9.71 11.69
C LYS A 68 -29.16 -8.23 12.00
N THR A 69 -28.37 -7.37 11.36
CA THR A 69 -28.20 -5.95 11.73
C THR A 69 -28.42 -5.05 10.53
N ASP A 70 -29.20 -3.98 10.70
CA ASP A 70 -29.45 -3.01 9.63
C ASP A 70 -28.30 -1.97 9.46
N HIS A 71 -27.17 -2.17 10.15
CA HIS A 71 -26.07 -1.23 10.13
C HIS A 71 -25.33 -1.26 8.78
N PRO A 72 -25.13 -0.12 8.08
CA PRO A 72 -24.56 -0.09 6.73
C PRO A 72 -23.16 -0.70 6.62
N ARG A 73 -22.36 -0.58 7.68
CA ARG A 73 -20.97 -1.07 7.74
C ARG A 73 -20.81 -2.37 8.53
N ALA A 74 -21.90 -3.11 8.78
CA ALA A 74 -21.84 -4.39 9.50
C ALA A 74 -20.89 -5.41 8.84
N SER A 75 -20.88 -5.48 7.50
CA SER A 75 -19.98 -6.37 6.76
C SER A 75 -18.51 -6.06 7.04
N GLU A 76 -18.14 -4.77 7.05
CA GLU A 76 -16.76 -4.35 7.30
C GLU A 76 -16.30 -4.70 8.73
N ALA A 77 -17.17 -4.45 9.73
CA ALA A 77 -16.87 -4.82 11.11
C ALA A 77 -16.73 -6.35 11.28
N PHE A 78 -17.56 -7.12 10.58
CA PHE A 78 -17.47 -8.58 10.55
C PHE A 78 -16.15 -9.07 9.94
N ASP A 79 -15.73 -8.47 8.83
CA ASP A 79 -14.46 -8.81 8.16
C ASP A 79 -13.24 -8.46 9.03
N ARG A 80 -13.26 -7.31 9.74
CA ARG A 80 -12.23 -6.95 10.73
C ARG A 80 -12.15 -7.99 11.85
N LEU A 81 -13.30 -8.40 12.40
CA LEU A 81 -13.36 -9.42 13.44
C LEU A 81 -12.85 -10.79 12.95
N LYS A 82 -13.19 -11.17 11.72
CA LYS A 82 -12.72 -12.43 11.10
C LYS A 82 -11.21 -12.42 10.87
N LYS A 83 -10.65 -11.31 10.39
CA LYS A 83 -9.21 -11.13 10.24
C LYS A 83 -8.49 -11.21 11.59
N ALA A 84 -9.02 -10.54 12.62
CA ALA A 84 -8.48 -10.62 13.97
C ALA A 84 -8.50 -12.06 14.53
N GLN A 85 -9.58 -12.81 14.28
CA GLN A 85 -9.64 -14.21 14.68
C GLN A 85 -8.59 -15.06 13.96
N LYS A 86 -8.40 -14.89 12.65
CA LYS A 86 -7.39 -15.62 11.89
C LYS A 86 -6.00 -15.37 12.46
N VAL A 87 -5.62 -14.10 12.62
CA VAL A 87 -4.29 -13.70 13.11
C VAL A 87 -4.01 -14.22 14.52
N LEU A 88 -4.96 -14.06 15.44
CA LEU A 88 -4.76 -14.45 16.84
C LEU A 88 -4.86 -15.98 17.06
N ALA A 89 -5.56 -16.70 16.18
CA ALA A 89 -5.70 -18.15 16.26
C ALA A 89 -4.53 -18.92 15.64
N THR A 90 -3.76 -18.31 14.74
CA THR A 90 -2.60 -18.95 14.13
C THR A 90 -1.54 -19.33 15.19
N THR A 91 -1.07 -20.57 15.10
CA THR A 91 0.01 -21.13 15.94
C THR A 91 1.26 -21.49 15.14
N ASP A 92 1.20 -21.45 13.80
CA ASP A 92 2.33 -21.73 12.93
C ASP A 92 3.26 -20.52 12.85
N GLU A 93 4.47 -20.65 13.37
CA GLU A 93 5.48 -19.58 13.42
C GLU A 93 5.98 -19.12 12.04
N SER A 94 5.80 -19.95 11.01
CA SER A 94 6.23 -19.63 9.65
C SER A 94 5.28 -18.64 8.97
N GLU A 95 4.03 -18.56 9.42
CA GLU A 95 3.01 -17.71 8.85
C GLU A 95 3.22 -16.23 9.20
N GLN A 96 2.89 -15.34 8.27
CA GLN A 96 2.93 -13.89 8.50
C GLN A 96 1.95 -13.46 9.60
N ASP A 97 0.81 -14.13 9.67
CA ASP A 97 -0.22 -13.89 10.69
C ASP A 97 0.34 -14.13 12.11
N PHE A 98 1.18 -15.15 12.29
CA PHE A 98 1.83 -15.40 13.58
C PHE A 98 2.83 -14.29 13.94
N LYS A 99 3.64 -13.86 12.98
CA LYS A 99 4.61 -12.77 13.19
C LYS A 99 3.91 -11.47 13.57
N GLU A 100 2.76 -11.20 12.98
CA GLU A 100 1.95 -10.02 13.30
C GLU A 100 1.38 -10.11 14.73
N LYS A 101 0.85 -11.28 15.13
CA LYS A 101 0.44 -11.54 16.53
C LYS A 101 1.60 -11.30 17.48
N GLN A 102 2.79 -11.81 17.17
CA GLN A 102 4.00 -11.65 17.99
C GLN A 102 4.47 -10.19 18.06
N ARG A 103 4.47 -9.47 16.94
CA ARG A 103 4.78 -8.04 16.85
C ARG A 103 3.85 -7.22 17.73
N LEU A 104 2.54 -7.41 17.60
CA LEU A 104 1.59 -6.66 18.44
C LEU A 104 1.83 -6.95 19.92
N MET A 105 2.01 -8.22 20.28
CA MET A 105 2.25 -8.60 21.67
C MET A 105 3.54 -7.98 22.23
N SER A 106 4.59 -7.84 21.43
CA SER A 106 5.82 -7.17 21.85
C SER A 106 5.65 -5.66 22.02
N ILE A 107 4.86 -5.00 21.16
CA ILE A 107 4.51 -3.58 21.31
C ILE A 107 3.74 -3.38 22.62
N TYR A 108 2.73 -4.22 22.89
CA TYR A 108 1.98 -4.16 24.15
C TYR A 108 2.91 -4.40 25.36
N ALA A 109 3.81 -5.38 25.29
CA ALA A 109 4.78 -5.66 26.35
C ALA A 109 5.75 -4.48 26.59
N ALA A 110 6.11 -3.72 25.56
CA ALA A 110 6.97 -2.54 25.70
C ALA A 110 6.31 -1.39 26.48
N PHE A 111 4.97 -1.32 26.48
CA PHE A 111 4.18 -0.34 27.23
C PHE A 111 3.57 -0.91 28.52
N HIS A 112 3.97 -2.11 28.92
CA HIS A 112 3.52 -2.71 30.17
C HIS A 112 3.94 -1.84 31.36
N SER A 113 2.98 -1.49 32.21
CA SER A 113 3.25 -0.90 33.53
C SER A 113 3.23 -2.00 34.59
N ASN A 114 4.04 -1.87 35.64
CA ASN A 114 4.17 -2.87 36.72
C ASN A 114 2.83 -3.13 37.46
N GLU A 115 1.88 -2.20 37.38
CA GLU A 115 0.52 -2.39 37.86
C GLU A 115 -0.31 -3.11 36.79
N VAL A 116 -0.57 -4.41 37.00
CA VAL A 116 -1.36 -5.24 36.07
C VAL A 116 -2.85 -4.88 36.21
N PRO A 117 -3.48 -4.21 35.24
CA PRO A 117 -4.85 -3.75 35.41
C PRO A 117 -5.82 -4.92 35.17
N LEU A 118 -6.75 -5.13 36.10
CA LEU A 118 -7.65 -6.29 36.10
C LEU A 118 -8.74 -6.25 35.00
N SER A 119 -9.10 -5.08 34.50
CA SER A 119 -10.23 -4.90 33.57
C SER A 119 -9.80 -4.40 32.19
N PHE A 120 -10.43 -4.89 31.13
CA PHE A 120 -10.16 -4.43 29.76
C PHE A 120 -10.37 -2.91 29.57
N ASN A 121 -11.36 -2.33 30.25
CA ASN A 121 -11.68 -0.90 30.18
C ASN A 121 -11.03 -0.08 31.31
N ASP A 122 -10.02 -0.63 31.98
CA ASP A 122 -9.24 0.12 32.95
C ASP A 122 -8.55 1.33 32.27
N PRO A 123 -8.53 2.52 32.89
CA PRO A 123 -7.85 3.69 32.35
C PRO A 123 -6.40 3.43 31.92
N ILE A 124 -5.68 2.55 32.62
CA ILE A 124 -4.31 2.16 32.27
C ILE A 124 -4.31 1.40 30.94
N ASN A 125 -5.19 0.42 30.77
CA ASN A 125 -5.31 -0.34 29.54
C ASN A 125 -5.77 0.53 28.36
N VAL A 126 -6.64 1.52 28.61
CA VAL A 126 -7.06 2.51 27.60
C VAL A 126 -5.86 3.36 27.15
N ALA A 127 -5.05 3.86 28.10
CA ALA A 127 -3.87 4.65 27.80
C ALA A 127 -2.82 3.83 27.01
N ILE A 128 -2.59 2.58 27.42
CA ILE A 128 -1.69 1.66 26.70
C ILE A 128 -2.18 1.43 25.27
N ARG A 129 -3.48 1.13 25.06
CA ARG A 129 -4.05 0.98 23.72
C ARG A 129 -3.90 2.24 22.87
N SER A 130 -4.10 3.42 23.45
CA SER A 130 -3.89 4.68 22.73
C SER A 130 -2.44 4.81 22.24
N LYS A 131 -1.46 4.41 23.07
CA LYS A 131 -0.05 4.46 22.70
C LYS A 131 0.32 3.40 21.66
N VAL A 132 -0.20 2.18 21.82
CA VAL A 132 -0.04 1.11 20.82
C VAL A 132 -0.61 1.56 19.48
N ASN A 133 -1.79 2.16 19.48
CA ASN A 133 -2.41 2.69 18.27
C ASN A 133 -1.51 3.70 17.55
N GLU A 134 -0.95 4.66 18.29
CA GLU A 134 -0.01 5.65 17.74
C GLU A 134 1.22 4.99 17.11
N VAL A 135 1.78 3.95 17.73
CA VAL A 135 2.92 3.21 17.18
C VAL A 135 2.53 2.49 15.89
N VAL A 136 1.39 1.82 15.88
CA VAL A 136 0.88 1.08 14.72
C VAL A 136 0.57 2.04 13.55
N GLU A 137 -0.05 3.18 13.81
CA GLU A 137 -0.31 4.22 12.81
C GLU A 137 0.98 4.82 12.24
N ASN A 138 1.97 5.07 13.07
CA ASN A 138 3.27 5.58 12.63
C ASN A 138 4.00 4.57 11.73
N GLU A 139 3.97 3.27 12.07
CA GLU A 139 4.56 2.21 11.23
C GLU A 139 3.88 2.10 9.86
N LEU A 140 2.54 2.17 9.82
CA LEU A 140 1.77 2.22 8.58
C LEU A 140 2.14 3.42 7.72
N ALA A 141 2.20 4.60 8.32
CA ALA A 141 2.56 5.83 7.62
C ALA A 141 3.98 5.74 7.04
N HIS A 142 4.92 5.18 7.80
CA HIS A 142 6.30 4.99 7.35
C HIS A 142 6.37 4.01 6.18
N SER A 143 5.65 2.88 6.26
CA SER A 143 5.60 1.87 5.21
C SER A 143 4.98 2.41 3.92
N GLU A 144 3.90 3.18 3.99
CA GLU A 144 3.28 3.79 2.81
C GLU A 144 4.19 4.85 2.19
N LEU A 145 4.89 5.65 3.00
CA LEU A 145 5.86 6.62 2.52
C LEU A 145 7.01 5.94 1.76
N GLU A 146 7.55 4.83 2.28
CA GLU A 146 8.58 4.04 1.61
C GLU A 146 8.07 3.43 0.30
N ARG A 147 6.84 2.89 0.30
CA ARG A 147 6.19 2.33 -0.90
C ARG A 147 6.05 3.38 -1.99
N LEU A 148 5.57 4.57 -1.65
CA LEU A 148 5.42 5.69 -2.58
C LEU A 148 6.77 6.17 -3.11
N ALA A 149 7.78 6.27 -2.26
CA ALA A 149 9.14 6.62 -2.67
C ALA A 149 9.68 5.62 -3.71
N LYS A 150 9.54 4.32 -3.44
CA LYS A 150 9.96 3.25 -4.36
C LYS A 150 9.24 3.32 -5.71
N VAL A 151 7.92 3.53 -5.70
CA VAL A 151 7.14 3.68 -6.94
C VAL A 151 7.62 4.90 -7.73
N SER A 152 7.81 6.04 -7.06
CA SER A 152 8.33 7.26 -7.69
C SER A 152 9.71 7.06 -8.31
N GLU A 153 10.61 6.36 -7.62
CA GLU A 153 11.93 6.04 -8.17
C GLU A 153 11.86 5.14 -9.41
N GLU A 154 11.00 4.12 -9.38
CA GLU A 154 10.82 3.19 -10.50
C GLU A 154 10.23 3.91 -11.72
N THR A 155 9.24 4.79 -11.51
CA THR A 155 8.68 5.64 -12.57
C THR A 155 9.77 6.51 -13.19
N ARG A 156 10.57 7.19 -12.36
CA ARG A 156 11.68 8.03 -12.84
C ARG A 156 12.72 7.22 -13.63
N LYS A 157 13.08 6.02 -13.15
CA LYS A 157 14.02 5.13 -13.87
C LYS A 157 13.44 4.69 -15.21
N SER A 158 12.17 4.31 -15.25
CA SER A 158 11.48 3.90 -16.47
C SER A 158 11.41 5.03 -17.50
N GLU A 159 11.10 6.25 -17.08
CA GLU A 159 11.11 7.45 -17.92
C GLU A 159 12.48 7.72 -18.52
N ILE A 160 13.54 7.70 -17.69
CA ILE A 160 14.92 7.87 -18.15
C ILE A 160 15.29 6.79 -19.17
N GLN A 161 14.95 5.52 -18.92
CA GLN A 161 15.23 4.43 -19.85
C GLN A 161 14.47 4.59 -21.16
N LYS A 162 13.21 5.04 -21.11
CA LYS A 162 12.41 5.31 -22.31
C LYS A 162 13.04 6.41 -23.14
N HIS A 163 13.43 7.52 -22.51
CA HIS A 163 14.10 8.63 -23.17
C HIS A 163 15.41 8.19 -23.86
N LEU A 164 16.23 7.40 -23.15
CA LEU A 164 17.47 6.87 -23.70
C LEU A 164 17.22 5.95 -24.92
N ARG A 165 16.18 5.11 -24.87
CA ARG A 165 15.79 4.26 -26.01
C ARG A 165 15.35 5.09 -27.21
N GLU A 166 14.54 6.12 -26.98
CA GLU A 166 14.08 7.05 -28.02
C GLU A 166 15.25 7.80 -28.66
N GLU A 167 16.22 8.26 -27.87
CA GLU A 167 17.44 8.90 -28.39
C GLU A 167 18.28 7.96 -29.27
N VAL A 168 18.47 6.71 -28.83
CA VAL A 168 19.20 5.70 -29.61
C VAL A 168 18.46 5.39 -30.92
N GLU A 169 17.13 5.26 -30.86
CA GLU A 169 16.31 5.02 -32.04
C GLU A 169 16.36 6.20 -33.02
N LEU A 170 16.26 7.43 -32.50
CA LEU A 170 16.37 8.64 -33.30
C LEU A 170 17.74 8.75 -33.97
N LYS A 171 18.83 8.49 -33.23
CA LYS A 171 20.18 8.49 -33.78
C LYS A 171 20.36 7.45 -34.88
N ARG A 172 19.82 6.24 -34.69
CA ARG A 172 19.82 5.18 -35.73
C ARG A 172 19.03 5.59 -36.96
N LYS A 173 17.86 6.23 -36.80
CA LYS A 173 17.06 6.76 -37.92
C LYS A 173 17.84 7.82 -38.69
N MET A 174 18.43 8.79 -37.99
CA MET A 174 19.26 9.84 -38.62
C MET A 174 20.44 9.25 -39.40
N GLU A 175 21.14 8.27 -38.83
CA GLU A 175 22.26 7.58 -39.51
C GLU A 175 21.78 6.81 -40.75
N SER A 176 20.64 6.12 -40.65
CA SER A 176 20.03 5.43 -41.80
C SER A 176 19.65 6.39 -42.93
N GLU A 177 19.05 7.54 -42.61
CA GLU A 177 18.69 8.57 -43.59
C GLU A 177 19.92 9.24 -44.22
N TRP A 178 20.96 9.49 -43.41
CA TRP A 178 22.26 9.95 -43.90
C TRP A 178 22.85 8.97 -44.91
N GLU A 179 22.83 7.67 -44.61
CA GLU A 179 23.42 6.66 -45.48
C GLU A 179 22.60 6.46 -46.77
N LYS A 180 21.26 6.54 -46.70
CA LYS A 180 20.39 6.54 -47.90
C LYS A 180 20.69 7.70 -48.84
N THR A 181 20.99 8.88 -48.31
CA THR A 181 21.33 10.06 -49.13
C THR A 181 22.79 10.09 -49.59
N ARG A 182 23.62 9.10 -49.19
CA ARG A 182 25.06 9.05 -49.47
C ARG A 182 25.36 9.13 -50.96
N ASP A 183 24.74 8.28 -51.77
CA ASP A 183 25.05 8.21 -53.20
C ASP A 183 24.71 9.52 -53.92
N THR A 184 23.58 10.14 -53.58
CA THR A 184 23.20 11.45 -54.11
C THR A 184 24.22 12.53 -53.71
N ARG A 185 24.67 12.53 -52.45
CA ARG A 185 25.68 13.47 -51.95
C ARG A 185 27.03 13.25 -52.64
N VAL A 186 27.48 12.00 -52.80
CA VAL A 186 28.71 11.64 -53.52
C VAL A 186 28.63 12.07 -54.98
N GLN A 187 27.50 11.84 -55.66
CA GLN A 187 27.31 12.30 -57.03
C GLN A 187 27.37 13.83 -57.16
N ASN A 188 26.71 14.56 -56.25
CA ASN A 188 26.76 16.02 -56.21
C ASN A 188 28.18 16.53 -55.94
N TRP A 189 28.92 15.89 -55.04
CA TRP A 189 30.33 16.20 -54.78
C TRP A 189 31.22 15.97 -56.01
N ARG A 190 31.08 14.81 -56.68
CA ARG A 190 31.82 14.51 -57.91
C ARG A 190 31.56 15.57 -59.00
N LYS A 191 30.30 15.98 -59.18
CA LYS A 191 29.91 17.06 -60.11
C LYS A 191 30.57 18.39 -59.74
N TYR A 192 30.60 18.76 -58.46
CA TYR A 192 31.23 19.99 -57.97
C TYR A 192 32.75 19.98 -58.18
N SER A 193 33.43 18.90 -57.77
CA SER A 193 34.88 18.74 -57.96
C SER A 193 35.27 18.88 -59.44
N ASN A 194 34.57 18.16 -60.32
CA ASN A 194 34.78 18.26 -61.76
C ASN A 194 34.54 19.68 -62.31
N LYS A 195 33.62 20.45 -61.72
CA LYS A 195 33.36 21.86 -62.10
C LYS A 195 34.48 22.80 -61.63
N ILE A 196 35.04 22.56 -60.45
CA ILE A 196 36.18 23.31 -59.90
C ILE A 196 37.44 23.04 -60.74
N GLU A 197 37.73 21.78 -61.05
CA GLU A 197 38.86 21.43 -61.94
C GLU A 197 38.74 22.08 -63.33
N LYS A 198 37.54 22.10 -63.90
CA LYS A 198 37.27 22.79 -65.18
C LYS A 198 37.47 24.31 -65.08
N LYS A 199 37.10 24.95 -63.96
CA LYS A 199 37.38 26.38 -63.72
C LYS A 199 38.87 26.67 -63.51
N GLY A 200 39.60 25.78 -62.83
CA GLY A 200 41.06 25.86 -62.68
C GLY A 200 41.81 25.74 -64.01
N LYS A 201 41.35 24.85 -64.91
CA LYS A 201 41.87 24.76 -66.29
C LYS A 201 41.56 26.00 -67.14
N LYS A 202 40.38 26.62 -66.98
CA LYS A 202 40.03 27.88 -67.67
C LYS A 202 40.83 29.10 -67.18
N LYS A 203 41.20 29.19 -65.89
CA LYS A 203 42.08 30.25 -65.36
C LYS A 203 43.55 30.12 -65.83
N LYS A 204 43.98 28.95 -66.30
CA LYS A 204 45.33 28.73 -66.89
C LYS A 204 45.41 29.06 -68.39
N GLN A 205 44.29 29.37 -69.07
CA GLN A 205 44.32 29.92 -70.42
C GLN A 205 44.48 31.45 -70.35
N LYS A 206 45.71 31.93 -70.59
CA LYS A 206 46.09 33.35 -70.67
C LYS A 206 45.20 34.12 -71.68
N PRO A 207 44.97 35.44 -71.50
CA PRO A 207 44.27 36.23 -72.50
C PRO A 207 45.11 36.28 -73.79
N LYS A 208 44.49 36.03 -74.94
CA LYS A 208 45.09 36.26 -76.25
C LYS A 208 45.20 37.77 -76.46
N VAL A 209 46.44 38.26 -76.57
CA VAL A 209 46.74 39.60 -77.08
C VAL A 209 46.36 39.61 -78.57
N LEU A 210 45.46 40.49 -78.96
CA LEU A 210 45.24 40.84 -80.37
C LEU A 210 46.15 42.03 -80.72
N ALA A 211 46.57 42.04 -81.98
CA ALA A 211 47.53 42.91 -82.66
C ALA A 211 47.46 44.41 -82.29
#